data_AF-A0A328SQU3-F1
#
_entry.id   AF-A0A328SQU3-F1
#
_cell.length_a   1.000
_cell.length_b   1.000
_cell.length_c   1.000
_cell.angle_alpha   90.00
_cell.angle_beta   90.00
_cell.angle_gamma   90.00
#
_symmetry.space_group_name_H-M   'P 1'
#
loop_
_entity.id
_entity.type
_entity.pdbx_description
1 polymer ?
#
loop_
_entity_poly.entity_id
_entity_poly.type
_entity_poly.pdbx_seq_one_letter_code
_entity_poly.pdbx_strand_id
1 'polypeptide(L)'
;MDVITVIIMFVLFLLAMIFVFSSALLTPYIGKKNLITVVVLGLVVGIVAGAFLAAPIVEDLPDFTRTLVEESVAGTDVVELELSTNGNITEIINNISSIEGVEKVDYNGITFKIDEPFSTDTDKVRFLSFLNGTNANITDIDELSNDTYYVYMEKDCDPQGVLDSIYYTFGQQTYTHLKYTSMQANATVKANNITNIISAIGENDAVVLNITGPTEDMINQINKYLPNQLNAVIFSGVLGVLVALAGFFVDSIFNLINNFRKKRNTSSDRERIKRKVVPGTENRQRRSRKVNKDSIDIFDDSFDDSPKQTIGSNKRFKQLTVEDLKEKTIKNSKQESDKKTKKGFSLNPFKKSSKNDAEMVEKDTMKTSKTNKRKAPHVRPKRK
;
A
#
# COMPACT_ATOMS: atom_id res chain seq x y z
N MET A 1 9.45 -8.39 0.37
CA MET A 1 10.27 -8.42 -0.86
C MET A 1 10.43 -6.98 -1.37
N ASP A 2 11.15 -6.74 -2.47
CA ASP A 2 11.14 -5.42 -3.14
C ASP A 2 9.71 -5.01 -3.52
N VAL A 3 9.35 -3.74 -3.26
CA VAL A 3 8.02 -3.13 -3.45
C VAL A 3 7.50 -3.35 -4.87
N ILE A 4 8.38 -3.34 -5.87
CA ILE A 4 8.04 -3.62 -7.28
C ILE A 4 7.43 -5.04 -7.42
N THR A 5 7.92 -6.01 -6.65
CA THR A 5 7.45 -7.40 -6.66
C THR A 5 6.05 -7.50 -6.07
N VAL A 6 5.79 -6.82 -4.96
CA VAL A 6 4.46 -6.76 -4.31
C VAL A 6 3.41 -6.19 -5.28
N ILE A 7 3.75 -5.11 -5.98
CA ILE A 7 2.90 -4.47 -7.00
C ILE A 7 2.63 -5.44 -8.17
N ILE A 8 3.65 -6.16 -8.65
CA ILE A 8 3.49 -7.14 -9.73
C ILE A 8 2.58 -8.30 -9.29
N MET A 9 2.76 -8.84 -8.09
CA MET A 9 1.90 -9.90 -7.54
C MET A 9 0.45 -9.42 -7.41
N PHE A 10 0.22 -8.17 -6.97
CA PHE A 10 -1.13 -7.60 -6.85
C PHE A 10 -1.82 -7.44 -8.22
N VAL A 11 -1.09 -7.01 -9.25
CA VAL A 11 -1.61 -6.96 -10.63
C VAL A 11 -1.90 -8.36 -11.17
N LEU A 12 -1.04 -9.35 -10.91
CA LEU A 12 -1.28 -10.75 -11.27
C LEU A 12 -2.52 -11.33 -10.56
N PHE A 13 -2.74 -10.99 -9.29
CA PHE A 13 -3.92 -11.42 -8.53
C PHE A 13 -5.22 -10.83 -9.11
N LEU A 14 -5.21 -9.55 -9.48
CA LEU A 14 -6.32 -8.92 -10.21
C LEU A 14 -6.59 -9.59 -11.58
N LEU A 15 -5.54 -9.92 -12.33
CA LEU A 15 -5.67 -10.64 -13.60
C LEU A 15 -6.24 -12.06 -13.41
N ALA A 16 -5.84 -12.77 -12.35
CA ALA A 16 -6.40 -14.07 -11.99
C ALA A 16 -7.90 -13.98 -11.65
N MET A 17 -8.33 -12.95 -10.90
CA MET A 17 -9.74 -12.73 -10.59
C MET A 17 -10.55 -12.33 -11.84
N ILE A 18 -9.99 -11.51 -12.75
CA ILE A 18 -10.60 -11.20 -14.05
C ILE A 18 -10.73 -12.47 -14.92
N PHE A 19 -9.76 -13.38 -14.88
CA PHE A 19 -9.83 -14.67 -15.56
C PHE A 19 -10.94 -15.57 -14.98
N VAL A 20 -11.07 -15.65 -13.65
CA VAL A 20 -12.19 -16.36 -12.99
C VAL A 20 -13.53 -15.79 -13.45
N PHE A 21 -13.69 -14.46 -13.40
CA PHE A 21 -14.90 -13.77 -13.87
C PHE A 21 -15.23 -14.07 -15.34
N SER A 22 -14.22 -14.06 -16.22
CA SER A 22 -14.36 -14.38 -17.64
C SER A 22 -14.74 -15.84 -17.89
N SER A 23 -14.17 -16.78 -17.13
CA SER A 23 -14.53 -18.20 -17.23
C SER A 23 -15.98 -18.45 -16.78
N ALA A 24 -16.41 -17.81 -15.70
CA ALA A 24 -17.78 -17.88 -15.18
C ALA A 24 -18.82 -17.23 -16.11
N LEU A 25 -18.39 -16.26 -16.93
CA LEU A 25 -19.19 -15.64 -17.99
C LEU A 25 -19.41 -16.53 -19.23
N LEU A 26 -18.55 -17.52 -19.47
CA LEU A 26 -18.69 -18.47 -20.60
C LEU A 26 -19.60 -19.66 -20.25
N THR A 27 -19.67 -20.05 -18.98
CA THR A 27 -20.49 -21.16 -18.48
C THR A 27 -22.03 -21.02 -18.46
N PRO A 28 -22.68 -19.84 -18.44
CA PRO A 28 -24.13 -19.75 -18.21
C PRO A 28 -24.96 -20.14 -19.43
N TYR A 29 -24.35 -20.32 -20.60
CA TYR A 29 -24.98 -20.89 -21.80
C TYR A 29 -25.49 -22.33 -21.59
N ILE A 30 -25.00 -23.06 -20.58
CA ILE A 30 -25.45 -24.43 -20.27
C ILE A 30 -25.99 -24.50 -18.84
N GLY A 31 -27.26 -24.09 -18.68
CA GLY A 31 -28.18 -24.58 -17.65
C GLY A 31 -27.89 -24.24 -16.17
N LYS A 32 -28.97 -24.09 -15.39
CA LYS A 32 -28.90 -23.82 -13.93
C LYS A 32 -28.14 -24.90 -13.12
N LYS A 33 -27.93 -26.09 -13.68
CA LYS A 33 -27.18 -27.20 -13.06
C LYS A 33 -25.68 -26.90 -12.92
N ASN A 34 -25.11 -26.05 -13.79
CA ASN A 34 -23.67 -25.79 -13.82
C ASN A 34 -23.20 -24.77 -12.76
N LEU A 35 -24.11 -24.13 -12.01
CA LEU A 35 -23.76 -23.15 -10.98
C LEU A 35 -22.80 -23.73 -9.92
N ILE A 36 -23.00 -24.99 -9.51
CA ILE A 36 -22.12 -25.68 -8.55
C ILE A 36 -20.71 -25.81 -9.13
N THR A 37 -20.59 -26.19 -10.40
CA THR A 37 -19.30 -26.29 -11.11
C THR A 37 -18.58 -24.95 -11.17
N VAL A 38 -19.31 -23.84 -11.39
CA VAL A 38 -18.75 -22.48 -11.42
C VAL A 38 -18.28 -22.03 -10.03
N VAL A 39 -19.05 -22.34 -8.98
CA VAL A 39 -18.64 -22.08 -7.58
C VAL A 39 -17.38 -22.86 -7.21
N VAL A 40 -17.31 -24.16 -7.54
CA VAL A 40 -16.12 -24.99 -7.27
C VAL A 40 -14.91 -24.51 -8.08
N LEU A 41 -15.08 -24.12 -9.35
CA LEU A 41 -14.01 -23.56 -10.17
C LEU A 41 -13.48 -22.24 -9.56
N GLY A 42 -14.38 -21.34 -9.17
CA GLY A 42 -14.02 -20.07 -8.52
C GLY A 42 -13.31 -20.26 -7.19
N LEU A 43 -13.71 -21.26 -6.40
CA LEU A 43 -13.06 -21.64 -5.14
C LEU A 43 -11.65 -22.19 -5.37
N VAL A 44 -11.49 -23.16 -6.28
CA VAL A 44 -10.18 -23.79 -6.56
C VAL A 44 -9.20 -22.77 -7.12
N VAL A 45 -9.60 -21.97 -8.11
CA VAL A 45 -8.72 -20.93 -8.68
C VAL A 45 -8.48 -19.80 -7.67
N GLY A 46 -9.47 -19.44 -6.84
CA GLY A 46 -9.31 -18.44 -5.78
C GLY A 46 -8.36 -18.87 -4.65
N ILE A 47 -8.30 -20.16 -4.32
CA ILE A 47 -7.31 -20.73 -3.38
C ILE A 47 -5.92 -20.79 -4.01
N VAL A 48 -5.79 -21.22 -5.27
CA VAL A 48 -4.49 -21.29 -5.97
C VAL A 48 -3.90 -19.88 -6.18
N ALA A 49 -4.70 -18.93 -6.68
CA ALA A 49 -4.30 -17.51 -6.75
C ALA A 49 -4.05 -16.91 -5.36
N GLY A 50 -4.73 -17.42 -4.33
CA GLY A 50 -4.45 -17.12 -2.93
C GLY A 50 -3.04 -17.48 -2.52
N ALA A 51 -2.72 -18.77 -2.60
CA ALA A 51 -1.45 -19.32 -2.14
C ALA A 51 -0.24 -18.75 -2.90
N PHE A 52 -0.36 -18.53 -4.21
CA PHE A 52 0.77 -18.09 -5.05
C PHE A 52 0.89 -16.57 -5.23
N LEU A 53 -0.17 -15.78 -4.97
CA LEU A 53 -0.17 -14.33 -5.22
C LEU A 53 -0.62 -13.53 -4.00
N ALA A 54 -1.72 -13.90 -3.33
CA ALA A 54 -2.23 -13.14 -2.18
C ALA A 54 -1.42 -13.36 -0.89
N ALA A 55 -0.96 -14.59 -0.62
CA ALA A 55 -0.19 -14.89 0.59
C ALA A 55 1.16 -14.16 0.63
N PRO A 56 1.99 -14.12 -0.44
CA PRO A 56 3.21 -13.29 -0.46
C PRO A 56 2.94 -11.80 -0.27
N ILE A 57 1.86 -11.25 -0.87
CA ILE A 57 1.49 -9.83 -0.67
C ILE A 57 1.16 -9.53 0.79
N VAL A 58 0.52 -10.46 1.50
CA VAL A 58 0.11 -10.26 2.90
C VAL A 58 1.28 -10.48 3.87
N GLU A 59 2.24 -11.33 3.51
CA GLU A 59 3.52 -11.48 4.22
C GLU A 59 4.43 -10.24 4.06
N ASP A 60 4.49 -9.66 2.86
CA ASP A 60 5.23 -8.44 2.55
C ASP A 60 4.50 -7.13 2.96
N LEU A 61 3.24 -7.21 3.39
CA LEU A 61 2.45 -5.99 3.66
C LEU A 61 2.95 -5.14 4.84
N PRO A 62 3.47 -5.70 5.96
CA PRO A 62 4.08 -4.91 7.03
C PRO A 62 5.17 -3.98 6.50
N ASP A 63 6.15 -4.52 5.76
CA ASP A 63 7.27 -3.76 5.17
C ASP A 63 6.77 -2.68 4.19
N PHE A 64 5.82 -3.04 3.33
CA PHE A 64 5.21 -2.07 2.41
C PHE A 64 4.50 -0.93 3.17
N THR A 65 3.73 -1.27 4.21
CA THR A 65 3.02 -0.27 5.02
C THR A 65 3.97 0.58 5.85
N ARG A 66 5.09 0.03 6.33
CA ARG A 66 6.19 0.78 6.95
C ARG A 66 6.70 1.89 6.03
N THR A 67 7.00 1.59 4.76
CA THR A 67 7.44 2.63 3.80
C THR A 67 6.40 3.72 3.55
N LEU A 68 5.10 3.38 3.52
CA LEU A 68 4.01 4.37 3.35
C LEU A 68 3.75 5.20 4.61
N VAL A 69 3.91 4.60 5.80
CA VAL A 69 3.79 5.28 7.09
C VAL A 69 4.95 6.25 7.25
N GLU A 70 6.18 5.86 6.90
CA GLU A 70 7.35 6.76 6.90
C GLU A 70 7.20 7.97 5.97
N GLU A 71 6.53 7.84 4.81
CA GLU A 71 6.24 9.00 3.95
C GLU A 71 5.13 9.91 4.54
N SER A 72 4.26 9.38 5.42
CA SER A 72 3.06 10.07 5.92
C SER A 72 3.14 10.55 7.37
N VAL A 73 4.09 10.08 8.20
CA VAL A 73 4.20 10.45 9.62
C VAL A 73 5.21 11.58 9.81
N ALA A 74 4.73 12.69 10.38
CA ALA A 74 5.57 13.77 10.88
C ALA A 74 5.75 13.63 12.39
N GLY A 75 6.98 13.49 12.84
CA GLY A 75 7.36 13.34 14.24
C GLY A 75 8.79 12.81 14.39
N THR A 76 9.15 12.47 15.61
CA THR A 76 10.36 11.72 15.94
C THR A 76 9.99 10.41 16.65
N ASP A 77 10.75 9.37 16.36
CA ASP A 77 10.77 8.11 17.08
C ASP A 77 12.07 8.02 17.90
N VAL A 78 12.09 7.18 18.93
CA VAL A 78 13.28 6.87 19.73
C VAL A 78 13.71 5.44 19.44
N VAL A 79 14.95 5.28 18.99
CA VAL A 79 15.59 3.99 18.74
C VAL A 79 16.53 3.68 19.91
N GLU A 80 16.29 2.57 20.60
CA GLU A 80 17.15 2.09 21.68
C GLU A 80 18.29 1.26 21.06
N LEU A 81 19.54 1.62 21.39
CA LEU A 81 20.76 1.07 20.80
C LEU A 81 21.66 0.46 21.86
N GLU A 82 22.27 -0.69 21.55
CA GLU A 82 23.46 -1.20 22.23
C GLU A 82 24.69 -0.93 21.35
N LEU A 83 25.65 -0.17 21.89
CA LEU A 83 26.84 0.28 21.17
C LEU A 83 28.06 -0.60 21.53
N SER A 84 28.82 -1.00 20.51
CA SER A 84 30.03 -1.81 20.67
C SER A 84 31.13 -1.06 21.42
N THR A 85 31.58 -1.61 22.54
CA THR A 85 32.67 -1.08 23.39
C THR A 85 34.06 -1.62 22.99
N ASN A 86 34.13 -2.41 21.92
CA ASN A 86 35.38 -2.89 21.33
C ASN A 86 36.03 -1.85 20.41
N GLY A 87 35.26 -0.84 19.97
CA GLY A 87 35.72 0.28 19.16
C GLY A 87 35.78 1.59 19.95
N ASN A 88 36.00 2.69 19.24
CA ASN A 88 35.94 4.04 19.79
C ASN A 88 34.47 4.47 19.95
N ILE A 89 33.94 4.42 21.17
CA ILE A 89 32.52 4.69 21.46
C ILE A 89 32.12 6.11 21.04
N THR A 90 33.01 7.08 21.27
CA THR A 90 32.78 8.49 20.95
C THR A 90 32.75 8.71 19.43
N GLU A 91 33.52 7.94 18.65
CA GLU A 91 33.43 7.95 17.18
C GLU A 91 32.15 7.29 16.67
N ILE A 92 31.70 6.19 17.27
CA ILE A 92 30.40 5.55 16.98
C ILE A 92 29.25 6.55 17.20
N ILE A 93 29.21 7.26 18.33
CA ILE A 93 28.20 8.30 18.59
C ILE A 93 28.28 9.46 17.59
N ASN A 94 29.49 9.94 17.28
CA ASN A 94 29.67 11.02 16.30
C ASN A 94 29.23 10.62 14.89
N ASN A 95 29.46 9.36 14.49
CA ASN A 95 28.98 8.84 13.21
C ASN A 95 27.45 8.74 13.20
N ILE A 96 26.84 8.14 14.23
CA ILE A 96 25.38 7.99 14.36
C ILE A 96 24.69 9.37 14.37
N SER A 97 25.17 10.31 15.17
CA SER A 97 24.63 11.68 15.21
C SER A 97 24.87 12.50 13.93
N SER A 98 25.74 12.04 13.03
CA SER A 98 25.95 12.62 11.70
C SER A 98 25.04 12.02 10.61
N ILE A 99 24.25 10.98 10.88
CA ILE A 99 23.30 10.39 9.93
C ILE A 99 22.16 11.36 9.65
N GLU A 100 21.85 11.61 8.37
CA GLU A 100 20.76 12.51 7.98
C GLU A 100 19.41 11.99 8.50
N GLY A 101 18.85 12.69 9.48
CA GLY A 101 17.57 12.36 10.12
C GLY A 101 17.69 11.98 11.60
N VAL A 102 18.88 11.75 12.13
CA VAL A 102 19.12 11.72 13.57
C VAL A 102 19.10 13.17 14.10
N GLU A 103 18.37 13.42 15.19
CA GLU A 103 18.29 14.74 15.82
C GLU A 103 19.10 14.82 17.12
N LYS A 104 19.22 13.70 17.84
CA LYS A 104 19.98 13.60 19.09
C LYS A 104 20.35 12.15 19.39
N VAL A 105 21.49 11.93 20.04
CA VAL A 105 21.83 10.66 20.71
C VAL A 105 22.03 10.94 22.19
N ASP A 106 21.20 10.33 23.05
CA ASP A 106 21.33 10.36 24.50
C ASP A 106 22.01 9.07 25.01
N TYR A 107 22.84 9.15 26.05
CA TYR A 107 23.47 8.01 26.71
C TYR A 107 23.63 8.34 28.21
N ASN A 108 23.44 7.33 29.07
CA ASN A 108 23.36 7.52 30.53
C ASN A 108 24.46 6.81 31.32
N GLY A 109 25.07 5.76 30.76
CA GLY A 109 26.01 4.91 31.51
C GLY A 109 26.47 3.68 30.75
N ILE A 110 27.58 3.11 31.23
CA ILE A 110 28.22 1.91 30.67
C ILE A 110 27.94 0.74 31.62
N THR A 111 27.44 -0.37 31.07
CA THR A 111 27.34 -1.65 31.79
C THR A 111 28.66 -2.39 31.69
N PHE A 112 29.15 -2.95 32.79
CA PHE A 112 30.28 -3.89 32.77
C PHE A 112 29.92 -5.18 33.52
N LYS A 113 30.40 -6.32 33.00
CA LYS A 113 30.19 -7.65 33.58
C LYS A 113 31.51 -8.32 33.87
N ILE A 114 31.65 -8.91 35.06
CA ILE A 114 32.82 -9.70 35.48
C ILE A 114 32.62 -11.20 35.25
N ASP A 115 33.73 -11.93 35.08
CA ASP A 115 33.68 -13.40 34.88
C ASP A 115 33.36 -14.17 36.17
N GLU A 116 33.90 -13.69 37.30
CA GLU A 116 33.70 -14.24 38.65
C GLU A 116 33.37 -13.09 39.62
N PRO A 117 32.48 -13.29 40.61
CA PRO A 117 32.19 -12.26 41.61
C PRO A 117 33.40 -11.98 42.50
N PHE A 118 33.47 -10.78 43.08
CA PHE A 118 34.54 -10.41 44.01
C PHE A 118 34.61 -11.35 45.22
N SER A 119 35.83 -11.78 45.58
CA SER A 119 36.09 -12.72 46.68
C SER A 119 35.63 -12.21 48.06
N THR A 120 35.58 -10.90 48.27
CA THR A 120 34.99 -10.27 49.45
C THR A 120 34.26 -8.97 49.09
N ASP A 121 33.27 -8.58 49.88
CA ASP A 121 32.64 -7.26 49.79
C ASP A 121 33.63 -6.11 50.00
N THR A 122 34.73 -6.35 50.73
CA THR A 122 35.76 -5.33 50.97
C THR A 122 36.55 -5.03 49.70
N ASP A 123 36.87 -6.06 48.91
CA ASP A 123 37.54 -5.91 47.61
C ASP A 123 36.62 -5.22 46.58
N LYS A 124 35.33 -5.59 46.58
CA LYS A 124 34.28 -4.94 45.77
C LYS A 124 34.12 -3.45 46.09
N VAL A 125 33.90 -3.10 47.36
CA VAL A 125 33.75 -1.70 47.81
C VAL A 125 35.02 -0.90 47.51
N ARG A 126 36.21 -1.50 47.69
CA ARG A 126 37.47 -0.89 47.29
C ARG A 126 37.52 -0.64 45.78
N PHE A 127 37.23 -1.65 44.95
CA PHE A 127 37.26 -1.52 43.49
C PHE A 127 36.32 -0.42 42.99
N LEU A 128 35.07 -0.39 43.46
CA LEU A 128 34.07 0.63 43.10
C LEU A 128 34.51 2.03 43.54
N SER A 129 35.10 2.16 44.73
CA SER A 129 35.65 3.43 45.22
C SER A 129 36.83 3.93 44.36
N PHE A 130 37.69 3.02 43.88
CA PHE A 130 38.77 3.38 42.96
C PHE A 130 38.24 3.74 41.57
N LEU A 131 37.24 3.04 41.04
CA LEU A 131 36.63 3.34 39.75
C LEU A 131 36.01 4.74 39.73
N ASN A 132 35.14 5.04 40.70
CA ASN A 132 34.54 6.36 40.87
C ASN A 132 35.64 7.45 41.08
N GLY A 133 36.67 7.16 41.86
CA GLY A 133 37.83 8.05 42.04
C GLY A 133 38.77 8.20 40.83
N THR A 134 38.60 7.43 39.75
CA THR A 134 39.49 7.47 38.57
C THR A 134 39.01 8.44 37.49
N ASN A 135 37.69 8.68 37.36
CA ASN A 135 37.13 9.62 36.40
C ASN A 135 35.99 10.44 37.02
N ALA A 136 36.18 11.77 37.08
CA ALA A 136 35.22 12.70 37.67
C ALA A 136 33.87 12.80 36.92
N ASN A 137 33.77 12.25 35.71
CA ASN A 137 32.53 12.17 34.95
C ASN A 137 31.65 10.98 35.40
N ILE A 138 32.17 10.07 36.24
CA ILE A 138 31.37 9.02 36.89
C ILE A 138 30.57 9.67 38.02
N THR A 139 29.26 9.44 38.04
CA THR A 139 28.34 10.06 39.01
C THR A 139 27.88 9.07 40.08
N ASP A 140 27.60 7.82 39.70
CA ASP A 140 27.28 6.73 40.63
C ASP A 140 27.59 5.35 39.97
N ILE A 141 27.58 4.27 40.74
CA ILE A 141 27.76 2.90 40.22
C ILE A 141 26.80 1.92 40.91
N ASP A 142 25.77 1.48 40.18
CA ASP A 142 24.78 0.51 40.65
C ASP A 142 25.21 -0.95 40.39
N GLU A 143 24.74 -1.85 41.25
CA GLU A 143 24.84 -3.31 41.09
C GLU A 143 23.52 -3.87 40.54
N LEU A 144 23.52 -4.29 39.28
CA LEU A 144 22.37 -4.95 38.65
C LEU A 144 22.28 -6.42 39.08
N SER A 145 23.42 -7.06 39.27
CA SER A 145 23.60 -8.40 39.86
C SER A 145 25.02 -8.55 40.38
N ASN A 146 25.30 -9.58 41.18
CA ASN A 146 26.62 -9.84 41.79
C ASN A 146 27.82 -9.75 40.82
N ASP A 147 27.58 -10.00 39.54
CA ASP A 147 28.53 -10.04 38.44
C ASP A 147 28.34 -8.91 37.40
N THR A 148 27.35 -8.01 37.54
CA THR A 148 26.99 -7.00 36.52
C THR A 148 26.69 -5.65 37.16
N TYR A 149 27.38 -4.61 36.69
CA TYR A 149 27.39 -3.27 37.28
C TYR A 149 27.09 -2.21 36.22
N TYR A 150 26.44 -1.12 36.62
CA TYR A 150 26.09 0.00 35.75
C TYR A 150 26.77 1.28 36.24
N VAL A 151 27.65 1.85 35.42
CA VAL A 151 28.39 3.09 35.73
C VAL A 151 27.63 4.27 35.15
N TYR A 152 27.02 5.09 36.00
CA TYR A 152 26.32 6.31 35.61
C TYR A 152 27.30 7.42 35.23
N MET A 153 27.03 8.11 34.13
CA MET A 153 27.88 9.16 33.58
C MET A 153 27.21 10.54 33.68
N GLU A 154 28.00 11.59 33.83
CA GLU A 154 27.51 12.97 33.66
C GLU A 154 27.08 13.21 32.20
N LYS A 155 26.09 14.09 32.01
CA LYS A 155 25.55 14.41 30.68
C LYS A 155 26.58 15.12 29.82
N ASP A 156 26.53 14.83 28.52
CA ASP A 156 27.39 15.43 27.49
C ASP A 156 28.90 15.21 27.74
N CYS A 157 29.28 14.25 28.59
CA CYS A 157 30.67 13.87 28.85
C CYS A 157 31.22 12.87 27.81
N ASP A 158 32.54 12.73 27.72
CA ASP A 158 33.17 11.76 26.82
C ASP A 158 33.04 10.31 27.36
N PRO A 159 32.28 9.41 26.72
CA PRO A 159 32.09 8.05 27.21
C PRO A 159 33.34 7.17 27.02
N GLN A 160 34.20 7.48 26.05
CA GLN A 160 35.46 6.75 25.87
C GLN A 160 36.37 6.91 27.10
N GLY A 161 36.54 8.13 27.63
CA GLY A 161 37.27 8.35 28.88
C GLY A 161 36.68 7.63 30.10
N VAL A 162 35.38 7.35 30.13
CA VAL A 162 34.76 6.52 31.18
C VAL A 162 35.08 5.03 30.95
N LEU A 163 34.95 4.54 29.73
CA LEU A 163 35.34 3.18 29.35
C LEU A 163 36.83 2.89 29.68
N ASP A 164 37.72 3.82 29.33
CA ASP A 164 39.15 3.74 29.59
C ASP A 164 39.44 3.69 31.10
N SER A 165 38.64 4.40 31.93
CA SER A 165 38.76 4.33 33.40
C SER A 165 38.29 3.00 33.99
N ILE A 166 37.28 2.35 33.37
CA ILE A 166 36.86 0.98 33.71
C ILE A 166 38.01 0.01 33.41
N TYR A 167 38.54 0.02 32.17
CA TYR A 167 39.65 -0.85 31.77
C TYR A 167 40.92 -0.61 32.63
N TYR A 168 41.25 0.65 32.94
CA TYR A 168 42.37 0.98 33.82
C TYR A 168 42.18 0.43 35.24
N THR A 169 40.99 0.55 35.81
CA THR A 169 40.72 0.06 37.17
C THR A 169 40.81 -1.48 37.22
N PHE A 170 40.29 -2.18 36.21
CA PHE A 170 40.50 -3.63 36.05
C PHE A 170 41.98 -4.01 35.92
N GLY A 171 42.77 -3.23 35.18
CA GLY A 171 44.20 -3.47 35.02
C GLY A 171 45.08 -3.16 36.24
N GLN A 172 44.53 -2.59 37.32
CA GLN A 172 45.32 -2.09 38.46
C GLN A 172 44.82 -2.51 39.86
N GLN A 173 43.51 -2.76 40.05
CA GLN A 173 42.92 -2.91 41.40
C GLN A 173 42.30 -4.27 41.70
N THR A 174 42.27 -5.22 40.76
CA THR A 174 41.62 -6.53 40.97
C THR A 174 42.32 -7.66 40.24
N TYR A 175 42.11 -8.89 40.72
CA TYR A 175 42.47 -10.14 40.03
C TYR A 175 41.28 -10.71 39.22
N THR A 176 40.08 -10.16 39.40
CA THR A 176 38.88 -10.52 38.65
C THR A 176 38.98 -10.02 37.21
N HIS A 177 38.59 -10.86 36.25
CA HIS A 177 38.57 -10.48 34.83
C HIS A 177 37.23 -9.85 34.42
N LEU A 178 37.33 -8.86 33.54
CA LEU A 178 36.21 -8.22 32.86
C LEU A 178 35.79 -9.11 31.68
N LYS A 179 34.52 -9.56 31.70
CA LYS A 179 33.92 -10.44 30.70
C LYS A 179 33.47 -9.68 29.46
N TYR A 180 32.73 -8.59 29.67
CA TYR A 180 32.33 -7.64 28.63
C TYR A 180 31.96 -6.28 29.22
N THR A 181 31.96 -5.27 28.37
CA THR A 181 31.30 -3.97 28.56
C THR A 181 30.23 -3.81 27.48
N SER A 182 29.16 -3.08 27.75
CA SER A 182 28.24 -2.59 26.72
C SER A 182 27.63 -1.25 27.13
N MET A 183 27.34 -0.38 26.16
CA MET A 183 26.74 0.93 26.44
C MET A 183 25.39 1.05 25.75
N GLN A 184 24.38 1.50 26.50
CA GLN A 184 23.04 1.75 25.97
C GLN A 184 22.87 3.23 25.65
N ALA A 185 22.35 3.51 24.45
CA ALA A 185 22.11 4.86 23.94
C ALA A 185 20.75 4.94 23.24
N ASN A 186 20.11 6.10 23.32
CA ASN A 186 18.80 6.35 22.72
C ASN A 186 18.95 7.41 21.62
N ALA A 187 18.81 6.99 20.35
CA ALA A 187 18.81 7.90 19.22
C ALA A 187 17.39 8.46 19.00
N THR A 188 17.21 9.76 19.15
CA THR A 188 16.01 10.47 18.67
C THR A 188 16.17 10.68 17.17
N VAL A 189 15.31 10.06 16.38
CA VAL A 189 15.38 10.07 14.91
C VAL A 189 14.06 10.53 14.30
N LYS A 190 14.09 11.07 13.08
CA LYS A 190 12.88 11.47 12.37
C LYS A 190 12.09 10.25 11.91
N ALA A 191 10.77 10.31 12.11
CA ALA A 191 9.83 9.30 11.63
C ALA A 191 9.88 9.12 10.10
N ASN A 192 10.06 10.23 9.38
CA ASN A 192 10.24 10.16 7.94
C ASN A 192 11.64 9.64 7.59
N ASN A 193 11.69 8.42 7.04
CA ASN A 193 12.89 7.66 6.63
C ASN A 193 13.60 6.83 7.73
N ILE A 194 12.92 6.49 8.84
CA ILE A 194 13.51 5.73 9.95
C ILE A 194 14.17 4.40 9.52
N THR A 195 13.63 3.68 8.52
CA THR A 195 14.22 2.39 8.11
C THR A 195 15.61 2.54 7.51
N ASN A 196 15.88 3.60 6.74
CA ASN A 196 17.23 3.88 6.21
C ASN A 196 18.17 4.43 7.29
N ILE A 197 17.64 5.13 8.31
CA ILE A 197 18.41 5.55 9.48
C ILE A 197 18.85 4.32 10.29
N ILE A 198 17.95 3.36 10.52
CA ILE A 198 18.24 2.08 11.18
C ILE A 198 19.35 1.30 10.46
N SER A 199 19.29 1.17 9.13
CA SER A 199 20.36 0.48 8.40
C SER A 199 21.70 1.20 8.49
N ALA A 200 21.71 2.55 8.41
CA ALA A 200 22.93 3.33 8.57
C ALA A 200 23.50 3.27 10.00
N ILE A 201 22.67 3.13 11.03
CA ILE A 201 23.11 2.85 12.40
C ILE A 201 23.75 1.46 12.48
N GLY A 202 23.13 0.44 11.87
CA GLY A 202 23.66 -0.92 11.84
C GLY A 202 25.01 -1.07 11.13
N GLU A 203 25.35 -0.15 10.21
CA GLU A 203 26.67 -0.07 9.56
C GLU A 203 27.76 0.55 10.45
N ASN A 204 27.41 1.09 11.64
CA ASN A 204 28.32 1.79 12.56
C ASN A 204 28.53 1.05 13.90
N ASP A 205 28.65 -0.29 13.86
CA ASP A 205 28.88 -1.15 15.05
C ASP A 205 27.87 -0.94 16.21
N ALA A 206 26.63 -0.62 15.86
CA ALA A 206 25.52 -0.40 16.78
C ALA A 206 24.35 -1.36 16.51
N VAL A 207 23.84 -2.00 17.56
CA VAL A 207 22.70 -2.93 17.48
C VAL A 207 21.43 -2.22 17.91
N VAL A 208 20.41 -2.19 17.05
CA VAL A 208 19.07 -1.72 17.43
C VAL A 208 18.40 -2.77 18.30
N LEU A 209 18.09 -2.40 19.55
CA LEU A 209 17.35 -3.24 20.49
C LEU A 209 15.83 -3.12 20.29
N ASN A 210 15.35 -1.89 20.09
CA ASN A 210 13.94 -1.55 20.14
C ASN A 210 13.68 -0.19 19.45
N ILE A 211 12.42 0.06 19.06
CA ILE A 211 11.98 1.29 18.38
C ILE A 211 10.65 1.70 19.02
N THR A 212 10.53 2.96 19.46
CA THR A 212 9.32 3.47 20.11
C THR A 212 8.93 4.83 19.54
N GLY A 213 7.67 5.00 19.13
CA GLY A 213 7.18 6.26 18.58
C GLY A 213 6.01 6.13 17.59
N PRO A 214 5.53 7.25 17.02
CA PRO A 214 4.34 7.28 16.17
C PRO A 214 4.41 6.39 14.92
N THR A 215 5.61 6.12 14.38
CA THR A 215 5.78 5.24 13.22
C THR A 215 5.45 3.79 13.59
N GLU A 216 6.05 3.32 14.69
CA GLU A 216 5.89 1.95 15.17
C GLU A 216 4.48 1.74 15.77
N ASP A 217 3.88 2.77 16.39
CA ASP A 217 2.46 2.76 16.80
C ASP A 217 1.49 2.60 15.61
N MET A 218 1.76 3.23 14.46
CA MET A 218 0.96 3.04 13.25
C MET A 218 1.18 1.65 12.65
N ILE A 219 2.42 1.17 12.58
CA ILE A 219 2.75 -0.17 12.06
C ILE A 219 2.07 -1.26 12.91
N ASN A 220 2.12 -1.15 14.24
CA ASN A 220 1.45 -2.11 15.13
C ASN A 220 -0.09 -2.04 15.05
N GLN A 221 -0.66 -0.86 14.81
CA GLN A 221 -2.10 -0.74 14.50
C GLN A 221 -2.47 -1.43 13.18
N ILE A 222 -1.65 -1.27 12.12
CA ILE A 222 -1.88 -1.91 10.82
C ILE A 222 -1.73 -3.43 10.93
N ASN A 223 -0.63 -3.91 11.50
CA ASN A 223 -0.32 -5.33 11.69
C ASN A 223 -1.43 -6.08 12.43
N LYS A 224 -2.09 -5.43 13.41
CA LYS A 224 -3.23 -5.97 14.15
C LYS A 224 -4.46 -6.30 13.29
N TYR A 225 -4.59 -5.69 12.10
CA TYR A 225 -5.68 -5.97 11.15
C TYR A 225 -5.26 -6.84 9.97
N LEU A 226 -3.98 -7.23 9.85
CA LEU A 226 -3.53 -8.09 8.77
C LEU A 226 -3.99 -9.55 9.02
N PRO A 227 -4.66 -10.20 8.04
CA PRO A 227 -5.00 -11.60 8.17
C PRO A 227 -3.74 -12.46 8.06
N ASN A 228 -3.57 -13.44 8.95
CA ASN A 228 -2.51 -14.45 8.82
C ASN A 228 -2.57 -15.14 7.42
N GLN A 229 -1.44 -15.58 6.86
CA GLN A 229 -1.32 -16.16 5.51
C GLN A 229 -2.44 -17.16 5.15
N LEU A 230 -2.73 -18.11 6.04
CA LEU A 230 -3.82 -19.08 5.83
C LEU A 230 -5.19 -18.41 5.72
N ASN A 231 -5.45 -17.38 6.53
CA ASN A 231 -6.68 -16.60 6.44
C ASN A 231 -6.74 -15.81 5.11
N ALA A 232 -5.61 -15.29 4.61
CA ALA A 232 -5.56 -14.63 3.31
C ALA A 232 -5.93 -15.57 2.15
N VAL A 233 -5.42 -16.81 2.16
CA VAL A 233 -5.76 -17.85 1.16
C VAL A 233 -7.23 -18.28 1.26
N ILE A 234 -7.79 -18.37 2.48
CA ILE A 234 -9.22 -18.66 2.68
C ILE A 234 -10.07 -17.48 2.17
N PHE A 235 -9.70 -16.24 2.47
CA PHE A 235 -10.37 -15.03 1.99
C PHE A 235 -10.34 -14.94 0.46
N SER A 236 -9.22 -15.23 -0.20
CA SER A 236 -9.14 -15.23 -1.66
C SER A 236 -9.94 -16.35 -2.30
N GLY A 237 -10.06 -17.51 -1.65
CA GLY A 237 -10.99 -18.58 -2.05
C GLY A 237 -12.45 -18.13 -2.01
N VAL A 238 -12.88 -17.48 -0.93
CA VAL A 238 -14.22 -16.88 -0.82
C VAL A 238 -14.42 -15.74 -1.83
N LEU A 239 -13.41 -14.90 -2.06
CA LEU A 239 -13.43 -13.85 -3.06
C LEU A 239 -13.60 -14.43 -4.48
N GLY A 240 -12.88 -15.51 -4.79
CA GLY A 240 -13.00 -16.25 -6.06
C GLY A 240 -14.39 -16.81 -6.28
N VAL A 241 -15.06 -17.32 -5.25
CA VAL A 241 -16.48 -17.72 -5.30
C VAL A 241 -17.39 -16.52 -5.57
N LEU A 242 -17.20 -15.39 -4.88
CA LEU A 242 -18.00 -14.17 -5.11
C LEU A 242 -17.81 -13.61 -6.53
N VAL A 243 -16.59 -13.61 -7.05
CA VAL A 243 -16.25 -13.18 -8.41
C VAL A 243 -16.83 -14.13 -9.46
N ALA A 244 -16.79 -15.45 -9.23
CA ALA A 244 -17.40 -16.43 -10.11
C ALA A 244 -18.94 -16.33 -10.11
N LEU A 245 -19.58 -16.11 -8.95
CA LEU A 245 -21.02 -15.85 -8.86
C LEU A 245 -21.41 -14.54 -9.56
N ALA A 246 -20.61 -13.48 -9.40
CA ALA A 246 -20.82 -12.22 -10.12
C ALA A 246 -20.73 -12.43 -11.64
N GLY A 247 -19.76 -13.21 -12.12
CA GLY A 247 -19.58 -13.60 -13.53
C GLY A 247 -20.77 -14.41 -14.08
N PHE A 248 -21.26 -15.39 -13.32
CA PHE A 248 -22.42 -16.21 -13.71
C PHE A 248 -23.72 -15.41 -13.80
N PHE A 249 -23.90 -14.40 -12.93
CA PHE A 249 -25.11 -13.58 -12.86
C PHE A 249 -25.04 -12.24 -13.60
N VAL A 250 -24.01 -11.99 -14.43
CA VAL A 250 -23.79 -10.70 -15.13
C VAL A 250 -25.06 -10.19 -15.84
N ASP A 251 -25.75 -10.99 -16.64
CA ASP A 251 -26.98 -10.56 -17.33
C ASP A 251 -28.11 -10.19 -16.36
N SER A 252 -28.23 -10.90 -15.24
CA SER A 252 -29.21 -10.59 -14.19
C SER A 252 -28.86 -9.27 -13.48
N ILE A 253 -27.58 -9.07 -13.18
CA ILE A 253 -27.04 -7.86 -12.55
C ILE A 253 -27.18 -6.64 -13.48
N PHE A 254 -26.84 -6.76 -14.76
CA PHE A 254 -27.05 -5.68 -15.74
C PHE A 254 -28.52 -5.37 -15.96
N ASN A 255 -29.41 -6.37 -16.00
CA ASN A 255 -30.85 -6.12 -16.06
C ASN A 255 -31.37 -5.45 -14.78
N LEU A 256 -30.89 -5.84 -13.60
CA LEU A 256 -31.21 -5.19 -12.32
C LEU A 256 -30.78 -3.71 -12.32
N ILE A 257 -29.51 -3.45 -12.65
CA ILE A 257 -28.93 -2.09 -12.73
C ILE A 257 -29.65 -1.25 -13.79
N ASN A 258 -29.95 -1.81 -14.96
CA ASN A 258 -30.70 -1.11 -16.01
C ASN A 258 -32.15 -0.83 -15.59
N ASN A 259 -32.79 -1.71 -14.83
CA ASN A 259 -34.14 -1.47 -14.31
C ASN A 259 -34.15 -0.42 -13.19
N PHE A 260 -33.13 -0.38 -12.32
CA PHE A 260 -32.95 0.72 -11.36
C PHE A 260 -32.64 2.06 -12.05
N ARG A 261 -31.75 2.08 -13.06
CA ARG A 261 -31.47 3.28 -13.88
C ARG A 261 -32.72 3.74 -14.64
N LYS A 262 -33.49 2.83 -15.23
CA LYS A 262 -34.78 3.15 -15.89
C LYS A 262 -35.77 3.75 -14.89
N LYS A 263 -35.96 3.15 -13.70
CA LYS A 263 -36.81 3.72 -12.64
C LYS A 263 -36.41 5.14 -12.24
N ARG A 264 -35.10 5.40 -12.14
CA ARG A 264 -34.55 6.74 -11.82
C ARG A 264 -34.73 7.76 -12.94
N ASN A 265 -34.80 7.32 -14.20
CA ASN A 265 -35.05 8.17 -15.36
C ASN A 265 -36.55 8.38 -15.64
N THR A 266 -37.43 7.44 -15.27
CA THR A 266 -38.89 7.59 -15.43
C THR A 266 -39.52 8.63 -14.49
N SER A 267 -38.81 9.09 -13.46
CA SER A 267 -39.29 10.17 -12.59
C SER A 267 -39.01 11.59 -13.11
N SER A 268 -38.31 11.77 -14.23
CA SER A 268 -38.11 13.09 -14.85
C SER A 268 -39.23 13.42 -15.85
N ASP A 269 -40.20 14.19 -15.35
CA ASP A 269 -40.95 15.28 -16.01
C ASP A 269 -41.81 14.99 -17.26
N ARG A 270 -41.44 14.06 -18.15
CA ARG A 270 -42.20 13.75 -19.37
C ARG A 270 -43.62 13.23 -19.10
N GLU A 271 -43.85 12.57 -17.97
CA GLU A 271 -45.21 12.21 -17.56
C GLU A 271 -46.01 13.39 -16.96
N ARG A 272 -45.34 14.30 -16.25
CA ARG A 272 -45.98 15.53 -15.74
C ARG A 272 -46.45 16.43 -16.88
N ILE A 273 -45.65 16.54 -17.94
CA ILE A 273 -46.01 17.29 -19.16
C ILE A 273 -47.26 16.71 -19.84
N LYS A 274 -47.48 15.40 -19.78
CA LYS A 274 -48.67 14.74 -20.36
C LYS A 274 -49.92 14.75 -19.46
N ARG A 275 -49.84 15.24 -18.22
CA ARG A 275 -50.98 15.35 -17.29
C ARG A 275 -51.34 16.79 -16.91
N LYS A 276 -51.17 17.75 -17.83
CA LYS A 276 -51.91 19.03 -17.77
C LYS A 276 -53.33 18.84 -18.31
N VAL A 277 -54.15 18.11 -17.56
CA VAL A 277 -55.61 18.15 -17.72
C VAL A 277 -56.10 19.50 -17.19
N VAL A 278 -57.14 20.08 -17.80
CA VAL A 278 -57.65 21.40 -17.42
C VAL A 278 -58.21 21.36 -15.98
N PRO A 279 -57.79 22.27 -15.07
CA PRO A 279 -58.34 22.32 -13.73
C PRO A 279 -59.83 22.72 -13.79
N GLY A 280 -60.72 21.82 -13.34
CA GLY A 280 -62.16 22.07 -13.30
C GLY A 280 -63.07 20.84 -13.48
N THR A 281 -62.54 19.68 -13.89
CA THR A 281 -63.36 18.49 -14.20
C THR A 281 -63.28 17.33 -13.19
N GLU A 282 -62.59 17.51 -12.05
CA GLU A 282 -62.54 16.51 -10.98
C GLU A 282 -63.79 16.54 -10.08
N ASN A 283 -64.95 16.18 -10.64
CA ASN A 283 -66.20 16.20 -9.87
C ASN A 283 -67.18 15.06 -10.20
N ARG A 284 -66.76 13.81 -9.94
CA ARG A 284 -67.69 12.73 -9.56
C ARG A 284 -66.99 11.53 -8.92
N GLN A 285 -66.89 11.52 -7.59
CA GLN A 285 -66.81 10.26 -6.85
C GLN A 285 -68.10 9.45 -7.10
N ARG A 286 -68.06 8.44 -7.96
CA ARG A 286 -69.15 7.44 -8.05
C ARG A 286 -69.13 6.59 -6.79
N ARG A 287 -69.87 7.00 -5.76
CA ARG A 287 -70.14 6.18 -4.57
C ARG A 287 -70.70 4.83 -5.01
N SER A 288 -70.04 3.75 -4.60
CA SER A 288 -70.46 2.37 -4.88
C SER A 288 -71.74 2.05 -4.11
N ARG A 289 -72.89 2.08 -4.79
CA ARG A 289 -74.10 1.47 -4.26
C ARG A 289 -73.97 -0.05 -4.31
N LYS A 290 -73.86 -0.68 -3.15
CA LYS A 290 -74.35 -2.05 -2.99
C LYS A 290 -75.82 -2.06 -3.38
N VAL A 291 -76.19 -2.95 -4.30
CA VAL A 291 -77.55 -3.43 -4.51
C VAL A 291 -77.46 -4.96 -4.51
N ASN A 292 -78.42 -5.62 -3.88
CA ASN A 292 -78.38 -7.07 -3.70
C ASN A 292 -78.73 -7.81 -5.01
N LYS A 293 -78.52 -9.13 -4.99
CA LYS A 293 -79.19 -10.03 -5.93
C LYS A 293 -80.71 -9.86 -5.80
N ASP A 294 -81.41 -9.90 -6.95
CA ASP A 294 -82.57 -10.77 -7.21
C ASP A 294 -83.41 -10.22 -8.39
N SER A 295 -82.98 -10.50 -9.63
CA SER A 295 -83.85 -10.45 -10.82
C SER A 295 -83.21 -11.07 -12.07
N ILE A 296 -83.63 -12.30 -12.38
CA ILE A 296 -84.06 -12.82 -13.69
C ILE A 296 -83.14 -12.60 -14.93
N ASP A 297 -82.73 -13.71 -15.55
CA ASP A 297 -82.26 -13.75 -16.94
C ASP A 297 -83.38 -13.38 -17.93
N ILE A 298 -83.14 -12.39 -18.79
CA ILE A 298 -83.70 -12.35 -20.15
C ILE A 298 -82.58 -11.85 -21.09
N PHE A 299 -81.90 -12.77 -21.77
CA PHE A 299 -81.39 -12.49 -23.11
C PHE A 299 -82.57 -12.59 -24.06
N ASP A 300 -82.75 -11.59 -24.93
CA ASP A 300 -83.63 -11.72 -26.10
C ASP A 300 -83.04 -10.89 -27.26
N ASP A 301 -83.10 -11.42 -28.46
CA ASP A 301 -82.25 -11.01 -29.58
C ASP A 301 -82.88 -9.84 -30.36
N SER A 302 -82.28 -8.65 -30.28
CA SER A 302 -82.82 -7.45 -30.97
C SER A 302 -81.79 -6.34 -31.28
N PHE A 303 -80.57 -6.68 -31.73
CA PHE A 303 -79.65 -5.70 -32.33
C PHE A 303 -78.78 -6.26 -33.48
N ASP A 304 -79.42 -7.03 -34.36
CA ASP A 304 -78.96 -7.13 -35.76
C ASP A 304 -79.12 -5.78 -36.50
N ASP A 305 -78.53 -5.70 -37.70
CA ASP A 305 -78.67 -4.61 -38.68
C ASP A 305 -78.32 -3.17 -38.24
N SER A 306 -77.03 -2.83 -38.37
CA SER A 306 -76.63 -1.47 -38.79
C SER A 306 -75.53 -1.51 -39.86
N PRO A 307 -75.66 -0.79 -40.99
CA PRO A 307 -74.79 -1.00 -42.15
C PRO A 307 -73.49 -0.17 -42.14
N LYS A 308 -72.39 -0.85 -42.49
CA LYS A 308 -71.16 -0.37 -43.16
C LYS A 308 -70.76 1.11 -42.95
N GLN A 309 -69.65 1.33 -42.24
CA GLN A 309 -68.79 2.50 -42.44
C GLN A 309 -67.39 2.10 -42.91
N THR A 310 -67.03 2.49 -44.13
CA THR A 310 -65.70 2.29 -44.73
C THR A 310 -64.94 3.60 -44.81
N ILE A 311 -64.04 3.86 -43.84
CA ILE A 311 -63.14 5.03 -43.85
C ILE A 311 -61.74 4.59 -43.36
N GLY A 312 -60.67 5.08 -43.98
CA GLY A 312 -59.30 4.96 -43.42
C GLY A 312 -58.23 4.31 -44.29
N SER A 313 -58.19 4.56 -45.60
CA SER A 313 -57.12 4.06 -46.47
C SER A 313 -55.76 4.75 -46.17
N ASN A 314 -54.79 4.00 -45.63
CA ASN A 314 -53.47 4.55 -45.27
C ASN A 314 -52.36 4.03 -46.20
N LYS A 315 -52.20 4.69 -47.36
CA LYS A 315 -51.30 4.31 -48.47
C LYS A 315 -49.81 4.53 -48.15
N ARG A 316 -49.20 3.82 -47.18
CA ARG A 316 -47.74 3.89 -46.90
C ARG A 316 -47.01 2.57 -46.62
N PHE A 317 -47.56 1.41 -47.02
CA PHE A 317 -46.74 0.20 -47.18
C PHE A 317 -46.16 0.12 -48.59
N LYS A 318 -44.86 0.39 -48.73
CA LYS A 318 -44.04 -0.19 -49.81
C LYS A 318 -43.66 -1.61 -49.37
N GLN A 319 -44.05 -2.62 -50.15
CA GLN A 319 -43.31 -3.88 -50.14
C GLN A 319 -41.99 -3.66 -50.87
N LEU A 320 -40.86 -3.98 -50.22
CA LEU A 320 -39.54 -3.91 -50.83
C LEU A 320 -39.41 -5.06 -51.83
N THR A 321 -39.16 -4.75 -53.10
CA THR A 321 -38.84 -5.77 -54.12
C THR A 321 -37.35 -6.09 -54.10
N VAL A 322 -36.96 -7.18 -54.75
CA VAL A 322 -35.57 -7.69 -54.78
C VAL A 322 -34.59 -6.71 -55.47
N GLU A 323 -35.11 -5.71 -56.18
CA GLU A 323 -34.33 -4.69 -56.89
C GLU A 323 -33.82 -3.58 -55.95
N ASP A 324 -34.62 -3.16 -54.96
CA ASP A 324 -34.22 -2.19 -53.91
C ASP A 324 -32.99 -2.69 -53.08
N LEU A 325 -32.73 -4.00 -53.10
CA LEU A 325 -31.56 -4.62 -52.43
C LEU A 325 -30.27 -4.57 -53.26
N LYS A 326 -30.33 -4.31 -54.58
CA LYS A 326 -29.14 -4.27 -55.46
C LYS A 326 -28.54 -2.88 -55.64
N GLU A 327 -29.29 -1.81 -55.40
CA GLU A 327 -28.78 -0.44 -55.58
C GLU A 327 -27.79 -0.01 -54.49
N LYS A 328 -27.82 -0.65 -53.31
CA LYS A 328 -26.97 -0.31 -52.16
C LYS A 328 -25.52 -0.80 -52.28
N THR A 329 -25.22 -1.78 -53.11
CA THR A 329 -23.88 -2.38 -53.24
C THR A 329 -22.94 -1.63 -54.20
N ILE A 330 -23.45 -0.68 -55.00
CA ILE A 330 -22.68 -0.03 -56.07
C ILE A 330 -22.14 1.37 -55.67
N LYS A 331 -22.74 2.03 -54.67
CA LYS A 331 -22.41 3.42 -54.27
C LYS A 331 -21.16 3.58 -53.38
N ASN A 332 -20.44 2.50 -53.07
CA ASN A 332 -19.20 2.54 -52.25
C ASN A 332 -17.90 2.33 -53.06
N SER A 333 -17.92 2.38 -54.40
CA SER A 333 -16.78 1.99 -55.23
C SER A 333 -16.50 2.89 -56.44
N LYS A 334 -16.35 4.21 -56.23
CA LYS A 334 -15.52 5.14 -57.02
C LYS A 334 -15.49 6.55 -56.40
N GLN A 335 -14.37 7.26 -56.64
CA GLN A 335 -14.05 8.65 -56.23
C GLN A 335 -13.92 8.88 -54.70
N GLU A 336 -12.91 9.59 -54.18
CA GLU A 336 -11.71 10.16 -54.84
C GLU A 336 -10.51 10.30 -53.86
N SER A 337 -9.37 10.77 -54.37
CA SER A 337 -8.06 10.80 -53.69
C SER A 337 -7.69 12.16 -53.08
N ASP A 338 -6.69 12.15 -52.17
CA ASP A 338 -5.90 13.28 -51.66
C ASP A 338 -6.64 14.40 -50.87
N LYS A 339 -6.16 14.91 -49.72
CA LYS A 339 -4.83 14.85 -49.08
C LYS A 339 -4.94 15.23 -47.57
N LYS A 340 -4.05 14.67 -46.74
CA LYS A 340 -3.46 15.25 -45.48
C LYS A 340 -4.42 16.00 -44.52
N THR A 341 -4.60 15.62 -43.25
CA THR A 341 -3.67 15.05 -42.24
C THR A 341 -4.44 14.07 -41.32
N LYS A 342 -3.94 13.47 -40.21
CA LYS A 342 -2.75 13.69 -39.37
C LYS A 342 -2.26 12.34 -38.78
N LYS A 343 -1.36 12.36 -37.79
CA LYS A 343 -0.74 11.16 -37.20
C LYS A 343 -1.49 10.66 -35.96
N GLY A 344 -1.69 9.35 -35.86
CA GLY A 344 -1.79 8.64 -34.59
C GLY A 344 -0.41 8.24 -34.07
N PHE A 345 -0.30 7.89 -32.79
CA PHE A 345 0.92 7.35 -32.17
C PHE A 345 0.74 5.87 -31.85
N SER A 346 1.62 5.03 -32.41
CA SER A 346 1.91 3.69 -31.90
C SER A 346 3.32 3.69 -31.33
N LEU A 347 3.50 3.10 -30.15
CA LEU A 347 4.80 2.86 -29.55
C LEU A 347 5.05 1.35 -29.56
N ASN A 348 6.22 0.95 -30.06
CA ASN A 348 6.68 -0.44 -30.10
C ASN A 348 8.08 -0.51 -29.47
N PRO A 349 8.48 -1.63 -28.84
CA PRO A 349 9.58 -1.64 -27.88
C PRO A 349 10.98 -1.94 -28.48
N PHE A 350 12.00 -1.65 -27.68
CA PHE A 350 13.36 -2.25 -27.61
C PHE A 350 14.11 -2.62 -28.91
N LYS A 351 15.35 -2.10 -29.05
CA LYS A 351 16.54 -2.95 -29.25
C LYS A 351 17.88 -2.30 -28.90
N LYS A 352 18.87 -3.15 -28.61
CA LYS A 352 20.29 -2.81 -28.34
C LYS A 352 21.15 -2.98 -29.59
N SER A 353 22.26 -2.24 -29.65
CA SER A 353 23.54 -2.59 -30.30
C SER A 353 24.64 -1.70 -29.68
N SER A 354 25.79 -2.15 -29.17
CA SER A 354 26.85 -3.02 -29.73
C SER A 354 27.53 -2.40 -30.95
N LYS A 355 28.86 -2.34 -31.09
CA LYS A 355 29.94 -3.13 -30.45
C LYS A 355 31.33 -2.50 -30.71
N ASN A 356 32.37 -2.85 -29.93
CA ASN A 356 33.82 -2.85 -30.29
C ASN A 356 34.51 -1.49 -30.63
N ASP A 357 35.78 -1.18 -30.36
CA ASP A 357 36.92 -1.73 -29.55
C ASP A 357 37.75 -0.48 -29.06
N ALA A 358 38.98 -0.46 -28.50
CA ALA A 358 40.10 -1.41 -28.32
C ALA A 358 40.99 -1.04 -27.09
N GLU A 359 42.28 -1.42 -27.09
CA GLU A 359 43.25 -1.31 -25.97
C GLU A 359 44.24 -0.13 -26.10
N MET A 360 44.79 0.39 -24.97
CA MET A 360 46.24 0.34 -24.67
C MET A 360 46.70 1.15 -23.40
N VAL A 361 47.45 0.45 -22.54
CA VAL A 361 48.74 0.86 -21.89
C VAL A 361 48.85 2.20 -21.12
N GLU A 362 48.77 2.10 -19.78
CA GLU A 362 49.75 2.56 -18.77
C GLU A 362 50.85 3.60 -19.16
N LYS A 363 50.87 4.78 -18.49
CA LYS A 363 52.08 5.34 -17.83
C LYS A 363 51.88 6.62 -17.01
N ASP A 364 52.87 6.90 -16.16
CA ASP A 364 52.99 8.06 -15.27
C ASP A 364 52.94 9.43 -15.97
N THR A 365 52.54 10.48 -15.24
CA THR A 365 53.52 11.54 -14.89
C THR A 365 53.09 12.45 -13.73
N MET A 366 54.08 12.90 -12.97
CA MET A 366 53.95 13.84 -11.85
C MET A 366 53.93 15.31 -12.30
N LYS A 367 53.26 16.19 -11.51
CA LYS A 367 53.42 17.67 -11.47
C LYS A 367 52.88 18.39 -12.74
N THR A 368 52.29 19.59 -12.64
CA THR A 368 52.80 20.79 -11.96
C THR A 368 51.70 21.74 -11.47
N SER A 369 52.09 22.61 -10.54
CA SER A 369 51.31 23.72 -9.97
C SER A 369 50.86 24.77 -11.00
N LYS A 370 49.70 25.39 -10.77
CA LYS A 370 49.48 26.82 -11.07
C LYS A 370 48.41 27.46 -10.17
N THR A 371 48.85 28.33 -9.28
CA THR A 371 47.97 29.24 -8.53
C THR A 371 47.27 30.21 -9.46
N ASN A 372 45.99 30.54 -9.22
CA ASN A 372 45.40 31.76 -9.72
C ASN A 372 44.42 32.38 -8.71
N LYS A 373 44.40 33.72 -8.62
CA LYS A 373 43.69 34.46 -7.56
C LYS A 373 42.41 35.11 -8.08
N ARG A 374 41.35 35.05 -7.26
CA ARG A 374 40.21 35.99 -7.16
C ARG A 374 39.44 36.34 -8.46
N LYS A 375 38.13 36.08 -8.42
CA LYS A 375 37.10 37.14 -8.21
C LYS A 375 35.71 36.52 -8.01
N ALA A 376 34.97 37.00 -7.01
CA ALA A 376 33.56 36.68 -6.83
C ALA A 376 32.69 37.70 -7.61
N PRO A 377 31.63 37.27 -8.31
CA PRO A 377 30.66 38.18 -8.91
C PRO A 377 29.62 38.64 -7.87
N HIS A 378 29.54 39.94 -7.62
CA HIS A 378 28.63 40.52 -6.65
C HIS A 378 27.29 40.89 -7.31
N VAL A 379 26.22 40.14 -7.02
CA VAL A 379 24.87 40.40 -7.55
C VAL A 379 23.99 41.01 -6.45
N ARG A 380 23.52 42.24 -6.66
CA ARG A 380 22.47 42.86 -5.84
C ARG A 380 21.08 42.61 -6.43
N PRO A 381 20.04 42.40 -5.61
CA PRO A 381 18.67 42.26 -6.10
C PRO A 381 18.14 43.60 -6.64
N LYS A 382 17.27 43.54 -7.66
CA LYS A 382 16.40 44.66 -8.02
C LYS A 382 15.09 44.55 -7.26
N ARG A 383 14.63 45.67 -6.69
CA ARG A 383 13.33 45.80 -6.02
C ARG A 383 12.58 46.98 -6.62
N LYS A 384 11.44 46.71 -7.25
CA LYS A 384 10.19 47.46 -7.13
C LYS A 384 9.07 46.60 -7.69
#